data_AF-A0A835IEU2-F1
#
_entry.id   AF-A0A835IEU2-F1
#
_cell.length_a   1.000
_cell.length_b   1.000
_cell.length_c   1.000
_cell.angle_alpha   90.00
_cell.angle_beta   90.00
_cell.angle_gamma   90.00
#
_symmetry.space_group_name_H-M   'P 1'
#
loop_
_entity.id
_entity.type
_entity.pdbx_description
1 polymer ?
#
loop_
_entity_poly.entity_id
_entity_poly.type
_entity_poly.pdbx_seq_one_letter_code
_entity_poly.pdbx_strand_id
1 'polypeptide(L)'
;MDFSEEAWVIMDCLGDNVIFVSTIGADSMSVSATQSGLKGNCIYFTLVKDKHNLYVFDLEDESISIYLPCPSLRTPSSLPFWLLPSNRLVEKQNVDENTTAKKELKMEAMRNTLAIIKVNVEKSERICWIDLPFDLVAMIAMHLPLAIDYMNLRCVCKTWAFSVRPIRWRVNPTGSTIEYPWLMSSNRESSRCKFLDPTCNITSHFDMPELLYARICSSKDGWLLMSAGDYSMFFFNPFTKEIVELPDLTEIFSFSGVSFSSPPTSPDCVTFGICFRGFNAVDIYFVHLEDDAWTNILGVSEARFIPSKVTPVFCNGAFYCLGQKRHLGIFDLKDGLNGWTVLCTPRPCSCIHRSYLLEYNGEILSVFVSHKGKYVHVLKLDYSNETWKTLSNLEDIMLFVSRFSSIALKAVAERMQNKIYFSVSFNCENNYLFYSLQIGRWQSSFGDYFGEDLYNTKELLHCAWMQPTISWKHTSS
;
A
#
# COMPACT_ATOMS: atom_id res chain seq x y z
N MET A 1 15.58 9.06 22.03
CA MET A 1 16.31 8.20 22.98
C MET A 1 15.63 8.34 24.31
N ASP A 2 15.20 7.23 24.88
CA ASP A 2 14.80 7.22 26.28
C ASP A 2 16.09 7.18 27.11
N PHE A 3 16.37 8.26 27.82
CA PHE A 3 17.58 8.37 28.64
C PHE A 3 17.52 7.52 29.91
N SER A 4 16.32 7.05 30.29
CA SER A 4 16.18 6.15 31.44
C SER A 4 16.52 4.71 31.08
N GLU A 5 16.12 4.26 29.89
CA GLU A 5 16.39 2.91 29.38
C GLU A 5 17.68 2.84 28.53
N GLU A 6 18.36 3.98 28.33
CA GLU A 6 19.49 4.15 27.39
C GLU A 6 19.23 3.56 25.99
N ALA A 7 17.96 3.51 25.59
CA ALA A 7 17.50 2.79 24.41
C ALA A 7 16.91 3.74 23.35
N TRP A 8 17.06 3.35 22.09
CA TRP A 8 16.33 3.97 21.00
C TRP A 8 14.90 3.44 20.98
N VAL A 9 13.95 4.32 21.29
CA VAL A 9 12.52 4.05 21.15
C VAL A 9 12.06 4.56 19.80
N ILE A 10 11.34 3.73 19.06
CA ILE A 10 10.68 4.14 17.82
C ILE A 10 9.59 5.16 18.19
N MET A 11 9.61 6.32 17.53
CA MET A 11 8.55 7.31 17.70
C MET A 11 7.58 7.22 16.52
N ASP A 12 6.37 6.77 16.79
CA ASP A 12 5.32 6.63 15.76
C ASP A 12 4.44 7.89 15.63
N CYS A 13 4.59 8.85 16.54
CA CYS A 13 3.89 10.13 16.49
C CYS A 13 4.76 11.26 17.04
N LEU A 14 4.82 12.37 16.31
CA LEU A 14 5.51 13.60 16.72
C LEU A 14 4.55 14.61 17.37
N GLY A 15 3.23 14.36 17.31
CA GLY A 15 2.20 15.29 17.79
C GLY A 15 2.26 16.63 17.06
N ASP A 16 2.35 17.73 17.80
CA ASP A 16 2.53 19.07 17.23
C ASP A 16 3.95 19.31 16.65
N ASN A 17 4.89 18.37 16.77
CA ASN A 17 6.23 18.60 16.26
C ASN A 17 6.36 18.30 14.76
N VAL A 18 7.26 19.04 14.13
CA VAL A 18 7.72 18.83 12.76
C VAL A 18 9.23 18.69 12.79
N ILE A 19 9.74 17.69 12.07
CA ILE A 19 11.18 17.47 11.92
C ILE A 19 11.60 17.86 10.51
N PHE A 20 12.68 18.62 10.39
CA PHE A 20 13.36 18.90 9.13
C PHE A 20 14.65 18.09 9.07
N VAL A 21 14.85 17.37 7.98
CA VAL A 21 16.04 16.53 7.75
C VAL A 21 16.76 16.98 6.49
N SER A 22 18.06 17.27 6.60
CA SER A 22 18.93 17.50 5.45
C SER A 22 19.69 16.22 5.11
N THR A 23 19.95 15.97 3.83
CA THR A 23 20.68 14.77 3.40
C THR A 23 22.20 14.81 3.63
N ILE A 24 22.81 15.99 3.83
CA ILE A 24 24.26 16.15 4.05
C ILE A 24 24.52 17.39 4.91
N GLY A 25 25.25 17.23 6.02
CA GLY A 25 25.48 18.27 7.03
C GLY A 25 24.43 18.17 8.13
N ALA A 26 24.86 18.01 9.38
CA ALA A 26 24.09 17.55 10.54
C ALA A 26 22.98 18.51 11.05
N ASP A 27 22.32 19.23 10.15
CA ASP A 27 21.26 20.18 10.48
C ASP A 27 19.90 19.47 10.36
N SER A 28 19.58 18.67 11.37
CA SER A 28 18.20 18.29 11.66
C SER A 28 17.65 19.26 12.70
N MET A 29 16.44 19.76 12.48
CA MET A 29 15.77 20.63 13.46
C MET A 29 14.35 20.14 13.71
N SER A 30 13.88 20.38 14.93
CA SER A 30 12.51 20.12 15.33
C SER A 30 11.86 21.43 15.76
N VAL A 31 10.63 21.65 15.33
CA VAL A 31 9.85 22.86 15.66
C VAL A 31 8.41 22.51 15.96
N SER A 32 7.72 23.41 16.67
CA SER A 32 6.26 23.35 16.80
C SER A 32 5.60 23.70 15.48
N ALA A 33 4.70 22.83 15.03
CA ALA A 33 3.91 22.99 13.82
C ALA A 33 2.93 24.16 13.97
N THR A 34 2.24 24.24 15.11
CA THR A 34 1.33 25.37 15.40
C THR A 34 2.03 26.73 15.34
N GLN A 35 3.23 26.85 15.90
CA GLN A 35 4.02 28.10 15.83
C GLN A 35 4.49 28.43 14.40
N SER A 36 4.72 27.40 13.58
CA SER A 36 5.26 27.54 12.23
C SER A 36 4.18 27.56 11.14
N GLY A 37 2.91 27.37 11.50
CA GLY A 37 1.80 27.24 10.54
C GLY A 37 1.89 25.99 9.66
N LEU A 38 2.51 24.92 10.15
CA LEU A 38 2.73 23.67 9.43
C LEU A 38 1.77 22.58 9.89
N LYS A 39 1.66 21.49 9.11
CA LYS A 39 1.01 20.26 9.57
C LYS A 39 1.94 19.57 10.58
N GLY A 40 1.46 19.33 11.80
CA GLY A 40 2.16 18.50 12.78
C GLY A 40 2.30 17.06 12.32
N ASN A 41 3.08 16.27 13.07
CA ASN A 41 3.29 14.85 12.77
C ASN A 41 3.94 14.58 11.40
N CYS A 42 4.80 15.49 10.94
CA CYS A 42 5.41 15.44 9.61
C CYS A 42 6.94 15.55 9.66
N ILE A 43 7.60 14.89 8.71
CA ILE A 43 9.04 15.01 8.45
C ILE A 43 9.25 15.65 7.07
N TYR A 44 9.90 16.81 7.05
CA TYR A 44 10.23 17.55 5.84
C TYR A 44 11.68 17.27 5.46
N PHE A 45 11.93 16.89 4.21
CA PHE A 45 13.28 16.54 3.78
C PHE A 45 13.55 16.88 2.31
N THR A 46 14.83 16.93 1.97
CA THR A 46 15.33 17.15 0.60
C THR A 46 16.24 15.99 0.21
N LEU A 47 16.38 15.70 -1.09
CA LEU A 47 17.27 14.65 -1.57
C LEU A 47 18.49 15.24 -2.29
N VAL A 48 19.68 14.65 -2.07
CA VAL A 48 20.95 15.10 -2.67
C VAL A 48 20.88 15.25 -4.19
N LYS A 49 20.24 14.27 -4.84
CA LYS A 49 20.11 14.21 -6.31
C LYS A 49 18.97 15.09 -6.83
N ASP A 50 18.27 15.80 -5.94
CA ASP A 50 17.04 16.52 -6.25
C ASP A 50 16.86 17.75 -5.36
N LYS A 51 17.72 18.74 -5.60
CA LYS A 51 17.91 19.93 -4.77
C LYS A 51 16.74 20.93 -4.79
N HIS A 52 15.75 20.69 -5.65
CA HIS A 52 14.66 21.63 -5.93
C HIS A 52 13.36 21.31 -5.20
N ASN A 53 13.21 20.06 -4.76
CA ASN A 53 11.93 19.63 -4.25
C ASN A 53 11.98 19.48 -2.75
N LEU A 54 10.81 19.71 -2.19
CA LEU A 54 10.51 19.46 -0.81
C LEU A 54 9.67 18.19 -0.73
N TYR A 55 10.15 17.24 0.07
CA TYR A 55 9.42 16.05 0.41
C TYR A 55 8.85 16.18 1.80
N VAL A 56 7.63 15.68 1.98
CA VAL A 56 6.97 15.65 3.29
C VAL A 56 6.50 14.23 3.53
N PHE A 57 7.02 13.60 4.58
CA PHE A 57 6.52 12.32 5.09
C PHE A 57 5.55 12.58 6.23
N ASP A 58 4.32 12.10 6.08
CA ASP A 58 3.24 12.22 7.06
C ASP A 58 3.17 10.92 7.86
N LEU A 59 3.40 11.00 9.19
CA LEU A 59 3.42 9.81 10.05
C LEU A 59 2.01 9.27 10.32
N GLU A 60 0.97 10.09 10.14
CA GLU A 60 -0.41 9.70 10.48
C GLU A 60 -0.92 8.59 9.55
N ASP A 61 -0.67 8.73 8.25
CA ASP A 61 -1.10 7.79 7.22
C ASP A 61 0.05 7.19 6.39
N GLU A 62 1.29 7.36 6.87
CA GLU A 62 2.52 6.85 6.29
C GLU A 62 2.64 7.11 4.77
N SER A 63 2.56 8.39 4.42
CA SER A 63 2.53 8.86 3.04
C SER A 63 3.64 9.85 2.73
N ILE A 64 3.94 10.04 1.44
CA ILE A 64 4.88 11.05 0.97
C ILE A 64 4.21 12.01 -0.01
N SER A 65 4.36 13.30 0.25
CA SER A 65 4.02 14.37 -0.69
C SER A 65 5.26 15.02 -1.26
N ILE A 66 5.17 15.47 -2.52
CA ILE A 66 6.27 16.15 -3.23
C ILE A 66 5.81 17.53 -3.67
N TYR A 67 6.56 18.54 -3.28
CA TYR A 67 6.32 19.93 -3.65
C TYR A 67 7.50 20.49 -4.45
N LEU A 68 7.22 21.41 -5.36
CA LEU A 68 8.21 22.23 -6.04
C LEU A 68 8.13 23.67 -5.49
N PRO A 69 8.86 23.99 -4.42
CA PRO A 69 9.00 25.37 -3.96
C PRO A 69 9.54 26.26 -5.09
N CYS A 70 8.92 27.43 -5.28
CA CYS A 70 9.41 28.47 -6.17
C CYS A 70 9.76 27.98 -7.60
N PRO A 71 8.77 27.51 -8.39
CA PRO A 71 9.00 26.86 -9.69
C PRO A 71 9.71 27.75 -10.73
N SER A 72 9.70 29.07 -10.53
CA SER A 72 10.33 30.05 -11.42
C SER A 72 11.84 30.25 -11.20
N LEU A 73 12.43 29.66 -10.14
CA LEU A 73 13.85 29.85 -9.81
C LEU A 73 14.76 28.80 -10.47
N ARG A 74 15.99 29.22 -10.82
CA ARG A 74 17.01 28.32 -11.38
C ARG A 74 17.57 27.38 -10.32
N THR A 75 18.10 26.24 -10.77
CA THR A 75 18.81 25.24 -9.96
C THR A 75 19.88 25.87 -9.08
N PRO A 76 19.73 25.80 -7.74
CA PRO A 76 20.79 26.22 -6.84
C PRO A 76 22.05 25.41 -7.12
N SER A 77 23.20 26.09 -7.21
CA SER A 77 24.50 25.41 -7.26
C SER A 77 24.82 24.73 -5.93
N SER A 78 24.41 25.36 -4.82
CA SER A 78 24.51 24.84 -3.46
C SER A 78 23.41 23.83 -3.11
N LEU A 79 23.64 23.02 -2.07
CA LEU A 79 22.62 22.15 -1.50
C LEU A 79 21.65 22.97 -0.63
N PRO A 80 20.36 22.60 -0.56
CA PRO A 80 19.44 23.22 0.37
C PRO A 80 19.85 22.90 1.81
N PHE A 81 19.64 23.87 2.71
CA PHE A 81 19.81 23.71 4.15
C PHE A 81 18.65 24.40 4.87
N TRP A 82 18.34 23.94 6.08
CA TRP A 82 17.22 24.43 6.85
C TRP A 82 17.61 25.67 7.65
N LEU A 83 16.83 26.75 7.52
CA LEU A 83 16.96 27.96 8.31
C LEU A 83 15.64 28.25 8.99
N LEU A 84 15.69 28.38 10.31
CA LEU A 84 14.60 28.98 11.08
C LEU A 84 14.81 30.49 11.10
N PRO A 85 13.99 31.29 10.40
CA PRO A 85 13.99 32.72 10.63
C PRO A 85 13.60 32.95 12.08
N SER A 86 14.53 33.49 12.87
CA SER A 86 14.24 33.93 14.22
C SER A 86 13.37 35.18 14.15
N ASN A 87 12.07 34.99 13.94
CA ASN A 87 11.09 36.04 14.16
C ASN A 87 10.96 36.22 15.67
N ARG A 88 11.91 36.94 16.28
CA ARG A 88 11.60 37.76 17.45
C ARG A 88 10.70 38.90 16.98
N LEU A 89 9.49 38.56 16.55
CA LEU A 89 8.40 39.53 16.67
C LEU A 89 8.32 39.77 18.17
N VAL A 90 8.67 40.99 18.57
CA VAL A 90 8.46 41.50 19.91
C VAL A 90 7.02 41.15 20.26
N GLU A 91 6.84 40.16 21.12
CA GLU A 91 5.57 39.92 21.79
C GLU A 91 5.26 41.24 22.50
N LYS A 92 4.42 42.08 21.88
CA LYS A 92 3.63 43.01 22.67
C LYS A 92 2.81 42.10 23.57
N GLN A 93 3.18 42.09 24.85
CA GLN A 93 2.34 41.61 25.93
C GLN A 93 1.02 42.37 25.85
N ASN A 94 0.08 41.88 25.05
CA ASN A 94 -1.32 42.08 25.31
C ASN A 94 -1.68 41.01 26.33
N VAL A 95 -1.67 41.44 27.57
CA VAL A 95 -2.37 40.76 28.66
C VAL A 95 -3.84 40.76 28.27
N ASP A 96 -4.29 39.68 27.63
CA ASP A 96 -5.71 39.37 27.56
C ASP A 96 -6.04 38.42 28.72
N GLU A 97 -6.50 39.05 29.81
CA GLU A 97 -7.26 38.40 30.87
C GLU A 97 -8.54 37.78 30.26
N ASN A 98 -8.49 36.52 29.82
CA ASN A 98 -9.69 35.68 29.79
C ASN A 98 -9.39 34.19 29.61
N THR A 99 -8.74 33.57 30.60
CA THR A 99 -8.55 32.10 30.64
C THR A 99 -9.41 31.41 31.70
N THR A 100 -10.41 32.09 32.27
CA THR A 100 -11.29 31.53 33.31
C THR A 100 -12.75 31.37 32.89
N ALA A 101 -13.18 31.91 31.74
CA ALA A 101 -14.57 31.78 31.27
C ALA A 101 -14.82 30.66 30.24
N LYS A 102 -13.77 30.07 29.63
CA LYS A 102 -13.90 28.97 28.63
C LYS A 102 -13.78 27.55 29.20
N LYS A 103 -13.40 27.40 30.47
CA LYS A 103 -13.41 26.10 31.17
C LYS A 103 -14.74 25.78 31.87
N GLU A 104 -15.58 26.78 32.14
CA GLU A 104 -16.90 26.56 32.76
C GLU A 104 -18.01 26.26 31.73
N LEU A 105 -17.90 26.74 30.49
CA LEU A 105 -18.87 26.45 29.42
C LEU A 105 -18.77 25.03 28.82
N LYS A 106 -17.66 24.31 29.06
CA LYS A 106 -17.50 22.90 28.62
C LYS A 106 -17.95 21.87 29.66
N MET A 107 -18.03 22.24 30.95
CA MET A 107 -18.58 21.35 31.99
C MET A 107 -20.12 21.45 32.12
N GLU A 108 -20.72 22.57 31.71
CA GLU A 108 -22.19 22.74 31.74
C GLU A 108 -22.87 22.10 30.51
N ALA A 109 -22.19 22.05 29.37
CA ALA A 109 -22.67 21.35 28.17
C ALA A 109 -22.63 19.81 28.31
N MET A 110 -21.84 19.27 29.25
CA MET A 110 -21.75 17.84 29.52
C MET A 110 -22.74 17.36 30.61
N ARG A 111 -23.34 18.29 31.38
CA ARG A 111 -24.43 17.99 32.32
C ARG A 111 -25.82 17.99 31.68
N ASN A 112 -26.04 18.79 30.63
CA ASN A 112 -27.35 18.86 29.96
C ASN A 112 -27.62 17.76 28.93
N THR A 113 -26.62 16.93 28.59
CA THR A 113 -26.82 15.72 27.75
C THR A 113 -27.28 14.50 28.56
N LEU A 114 -27.24 14.56 29.89
CA LEU A 114 -27.69 13.47 30.78
C LEU A 114 -29.11 13.67 31.35
N ALA A 115 -29.85 14.68 30.89
CA ALA A 115 -31.21 14.98 31.36
C ALA A 115 -32.31 14.92 30.28
N ILE A 116 -32.02 14.44 29.06
CA ILE A 116 -33.03 14.17 28.02
C ILE A 116 -33.00 12.68 27.61
N ILE A 117 -32.89 11.79 28.60
CA ILE A 117 -33.37 10.40 28.50
C ILE A 117 -34.14 10.10 29.79
N LYS A 118 -35.26 10.80 29.97
CA LYS A 118 -36.37 10.37 30.82
C LYS A 118 -37.65 10.52 30.01
N VAL A 119 -37.78 9.66 29.01
CA VAL A 119 -39.10 9.32 28.45
C VAL A 119 -39.29 7.84 28.75
N ASN A 120 -40.45 7.55 29.34
CA ASN A 120 -40.90 6.26 29.86
C ASN A 120 -40.45 5.06 29.03
N VAL A 121 -39.70 4.16 29.69
CA VAL A 121 -39.65 2.76 29.29
C VAL A 121 -40.95 2.13 29.79
N GLU A 122 -42.00 2.23 28.99
CA GLU A 122 -42.93 1.10 28.93
C GLU A 122 -42.18 -0.07 28.30
N LYS A 123 -42.40 -1.28 28.85
CA LYS A 123 -41.76 -2.52 28.42
C LYS A 123 -42.02 -2.76 26.92
N SER A 124 -41.13 -2.26 26.07
CA SER A 124 -40.90 -2.80 24.75
C SER A 124 -39.88 -3.92 24.90
N GLU A 125 -40.25 -5.12 24.49
CA GLU A 125 -39.31 -6.23 24.31
C GLU A 125 -38.09 -5.70 23.54
N ARG A 126 -36.90 -5.78 24.15
CA ARG A 126 -35.65 -5.51 23.44
C ARG A 126 -35.49 -6.61 22.41
N ILE A 127 -35.85 -6.34 21.16
CA ILE A 127 -35.42 -7.17 20.04
C ILE A 127 -33.90 -7.03 19.99
N CYS A 128 -33.21 -8.03 20.52
CA CYS A 128 -31.77 -8.13 20.40
C CYS A 128 -31.51 -8.54 18.95
N TRP A 129 -30.92 -7.63 18.16
CA TRP A 129 -30.60 -7.92 16.76
C TRP A 129 -29.72 -9.19 16.59
N ILE A 130 -29.02 -9.61 17.64
CA ILE A 130 -28.25 -10.86 17.67
C ILE A 130 -29.14 -12.11 17.49
N ASP A 131 -30.43 -12.03 17.83
CA ASP A 131 -31.39 -13.14 17.78
C ASP A 131 -32.11 -13.25 16.41
N LEU A 132 -31.68 -12.49 15.39
CA LEU A 132 -32.27 -12.58 14.06
C LEU A 132 -32.06 -14.00 13.49
N PRO A 133 -33.13 -14.69 13.04
CA PRO A 133 -33.04 -16.02 12.44
C PRO A 133 -32.02 -16.07 11.29
N PHE A 134 -31.28 -17.18 11.18
CA PHE A 134 -30.25 -17.42 10.16
C PHE A 134 -30.72 -17.06 8.74
N ASP A 135 -31.94 -17.45 8.39
CA ASP A 135 -32.52 -17.21 7.07
C ASP A 135 -32.76 -15.72 6.77
N LEU A 136 -33.16 -14.94 7.78
CA LEU A 136 -33.38 -13.50 7.63
C LEU A 136 -32.05 -12.75 7.49
N VAL A 137 -31.03 -13.13 8.26
CA VAL A 137 -29.67 -12.55 8.10
C VAL A 137 -29.14 -12.87 6.69
N ALA A 138 -29.31 -14.10 6.22
CA ALA A 138 -28.93 -14.50 4.87
C ALA A 138 -29.71 -13.72 3.80
N MET A 139 -31.02 -13.51 3.97
CA MET A 139 -31.84 -12.70 3.06
C MET A 139 -31.41 -11.24 3.04
N ILE A 140 -31.14 -10.63 4.20
CA ILE A 140 -30.63 -9.25 4.26
C ILE A 140 -29.29 -9.18 3.51
N ALA A 141 -28.37 -10.10 3.79
CA ALA A 141 -27.08 -10.18 3.10
C ALA A 141 -27.23 -10.32 1.58
N MET A 142 -28.27 -11.02 1.13
CA MET A 142 -28.64 -11.15 -0.28
C MET A 142 -29.15 -9.83 -0.90
N HIS A 143 -29.61 -8.86 -0.12
CA HIS A 143 -30.11 -7.60 -0.65
C HIS A 143 -29.18 -6.41 -0.40
N LEU A 144 -27.99 -6.64 0.17
CA LEU A 144 -26.98 -5.61 0.35
C LEU A 144 -26.28 -5.30 -0.99
N PRO A 145 -26.33 -4.04 -1.46
CA PRO A 145 -25.82 -3.66 -2.78
C PRO A 145 -24.30 -3.53 -2.82
N LEU A 146 -23.66 -3.28 -1.67
CA LEU A 146 -22.23 -3.06 -1.57
C LEU A 146 -21.57 -4.20 -0.82
N ALA A 147 -20.41 -4.65 -1.31
CA ALA A 147 -19.63 -5.67 -0.61
C ALA A 147 -19.16 -5.24 0.78
N ILE A 148 -19.02 -3.93 0.99
CA ILE A 148 -18.75 -3.34 2.31
C ILE A 148 -19.88 -3.63 3.29
N ASP A 149 -21.14 -3.45 2.91
CA ASP A 149 -22.27 -3.71 3.80
C ASP A 149 -22.34 -5.19 4.16
N TYR A 150 -22.01 -6.05 3.18
CA TYR A 150 -21.90 -7.49 3.38
C TYR A 150 -20.79 -7.86 4.38
N MET A 151 -19.61 -7.24 4.26
CA MET A 151 -18.50 -7.43 5.21
C MET A 151 -18.90 -6.93 6.60
N ASN A 152 -19.50 -5.75 6.71
CA ASN A 152 -20.00 -5.19 7.96
C ASN A 152 -21.02 -6.11 8.64
N LEU A 153 -21.94 -6.71 7.85
CA LEU A 153 -22.93 -7.67 8.34
C LEU A 153 -22.26 -8.92 8.93
N ARG A 154 -21.21 -9.45 8.27
CA ARG A 154 -20.45 -10.60 8.79
C ARG A 154 -19.65 -10.26 10.04
N CYS A 155 -19.18 -9.03 10.18
CA CYS A 155 -18.42 -8.57 11.36
C CYS A 155 -19.28 -8.36 12.61
N VAL A 156 -20.62 -8.41 12.53
CA VAL A 156 -21.51 -8.18 13.68
C VAL A 156 -21.33 -9.22 14.79
N CYS A 157 -21.38 -10.52 14.46
CA CYS A 157 -21.12 -11.61 15.41
C CYS A 157 -20.84 -12.94 14.69
N LYS A 158 -20.30 -13.93 15.42
CA LYS A 158 -20.00 -15.27 14.87
C LYS A 158 -21.22 -15.95 14.24
N THR A 159 -22.40 -15.78 14.83
CA THR A 159 -23.65 -16.34 14.30
C THR A 159 -23.98 -15.75 12.93
N TRP A 160 -23.93 -14.43 12.79
CA TRP A 160 -24.18 -13.75 11.51
C TRP A 160 -23.11 -14.07 10.47
N ALA A 161 -21.84 -14.13 10.89
CA ALA A 161 -20.73 -14.56 10.03
C ALA A 161 -20.92 -15.99 9.47
N PHE A 162 -21.63 -16.85 10.21
CA PHE A 162 -21.96 -18.23 9.84
C PHE A 162 -23.25 -18.32 9.00
N SER A 163 -24.29 -17.53 9.30
CA SER A 163 -25.53 -17.44 8.51
C SER A 163 -25.28 -16.98 7.08
N VAL A 164 -24.28 -16.12 6.93
CA VAL A 164 -23.94 -15.46 5.67
C VAL A 164 -22.77 -16.25 5.06
N ARG A 165 -23.04 -16.90 3.92
CA ARG A 165 -22.02 -17.70 3.19
C ARG A 165 -20.72 -16.90 2.99
N PRO A 166 -19.54 -17.55 2.92
CA PRO A 166 -18.30 -16.89 2.51
C PRO A 166 -18.53 -16.13 1.20
N ILE A 167 -17.93 -14.94 1.07
CA ILE A 167 -18.35 -13.92 0.12
C ILE A 167 -18.50 -14.50 -1.30
N ARG A 168 -19.76 -14.64 -1.72
CA ARG A 168 -20.13 -14.73 -3.14
C ARG A 168 -20.39 -13.31 -3.59
N TRP A 169 -19.35 -12.64 -4.07
CA TRP A 169 -19.45 -11.25 -4.52
C TRP A 169 -20.59 -11.15 -5.53
N ARG A 170 -21.60 -10.36 -5.18
CA ARG A 170 -22.82 -10.28 -5.98
C ARG A 170 -22.55 -9.57 -7.29
N VAL A 171 -23.04 -10.21 -8.33
CA VAL A 171 -23.47 -9.60 -9.58
C VAL A 171 -24.37 -8.40 -9.23
N ASN A 172 -24.09 -7.23 -9.78
CA ASN A 172 -25.03 -6.10 -9.77
C ASN A 172 -26.44 -6.60 -10.20
N PRO A 173 -27.54 -5.96 -9.79
CA PRO A 173 -28.89 -6.28 -10.30
C PRO A 173 -29.00 -6.19 -11.83
N THR A 174 -28.01 -5.59 -12.49
CA THR A 174 -27.84 -5.46 -13.95
C THR A 174 -26.88 -6.48 -14.58
N GLY A 175 -26.34 -7.46 -13.84
CA GLY A 175 -25.55 -8.54 -14.43
C GLY A 175 -24.03 -8.37 -14.42
N SER A 176 -23.46 -7.28 -13.90
CA SER A 176 -22.00 -7.10 -13.85
C SER A 176 -21.40 -7.45 -12.48
N THR A 177 -20.44 -8.36 -12.46
CA THR A 177 -19.53 -8.64 -11.34
C THR A 177 -18.62 -7.41 -11.12
N ILE A 178 -18.41 -6.99 -9.87
CA ILE A 178 -17.34 -6.02 -9.56
C ILE A 178 -16.02 -6.79 -9.62
N GLU A 179 -15.33 -6.72 -10.76
CA GLU A 179 -14.10 -7.48 -11.06
C GLU A 179 -12.83 -6.59 -11.07
N TYR A 180 -12.70 -5.65 -10.13
CA TYR A 180 -11.47 -4.86 -10.03
C TYR A 180 -10.96 -4.72 -8.59
N PRO A 181 -9.65 -4.50 -8.40
CA PRO A 181 -9.03 -4.48 -7.08
C PRO A 181 -9.38 -3.23 -6.29
N TRP A 182 -9.43 -3.36 -4.97
CA TRP A 182 -9.56 -2.25 -4.04
C TRP A 182 -8.21 -1.94 -3.41
N LEU A 183 -7.93 -0.68 -3.12
CA LEU A 183 -6.70 -0.31 -2.43
C LEU A 183 -6.89 -0.52 -0.93
N MET A 184 -6.15 -1.45 -0.36
CA MET A 184 -6.05 -1.64 1.08
C MET A 184 -4.86 -0.82 1.59
N SER A 185 -5.08 0.00 2.62
CA SER A 185 -4.00 0.63 3.38
C SER A 185 -4.11 0.26 4.86
N SER A 186 -2.95 0.06 5.48
CA SER A 186 -2.85 -0.27 6.89
C SER A 186 -1.75 0.58 7.52
N ASN A 187 -1.99 1.02 8.75
CA ASN A 187 -0.94 1.56 9.60
C ASN A 187 -0.59 0.44 10.60
N ARG A 188 0.69 0.07 10.69
CA ARG A 188 1.14 -1.03 11.57
C ARG A 188 0.82 -0.80 13.06
N GLU A 189 0.59 0.44 13.46
CA GLU A 189 0.26 0.82 14.84
C GLU A 189 -1.26 0.85 15.10
N SER A 190 -2.07 0.62 14.07
CA SER A 190 -3.52 0.64 14.14
C SER A 190 -4.09 -0.68 13.65
N SER A 191 -4.98 -1.28 14.44
CA SER A 191 -5.79 -2.39 13.96
C SER A 191 -6.72 -1.96 12.82
N ARG A 192 -6.98 -0.66 12.66
CA ARG A 192 -7.93 -0.15 11.67
C ARG A 192 -7.24 0.00 10.31
N CYS A 193 -7.60 -0.87 9.38
CA CYS A 193 -7.23 -0.74 7.97
C CYS A 193 -8.32 0.00 7.17
N LYS A 194 -7.92 0.59 6.05
CA LYS A 194 -8.82 1.25 5.09
C LYS A 194 -8.88 0.44 3.81
N PHE A 195 -10.07 0.28 3.25
CA PHE A 195 -10.29 -0.26 1.92
C PHE A 195 -10.98 0.79 1.07
N LEU A 196 -10.42 1.04 -0.11
CA LEU A 196 -10.90 2.06 -1.00
C LEU A 196 -11.25 1.50 -2.38
N ASP A 197 -12.43 1.87 -2.84
CA ASP A 197 -12.87 1.63 -4.21
C ASP A 197 -12.25 2.71 -5.14
N PRO A 198 -11.45 2.35 -6.16
CA PRO A 198 -10.85 3.32 -7.06
C PRO A 198 -11.85 4.03 -7.99
N THR A 199 -13.09 3.53 -8.10
CA THR A 199 -14.10 4.02 -9.03
C THR A 199 -15.29 4.70 -8.36
N CYS A 200 -15.49 4.46 -7.06
CA CYS A 200 -16.52 5.08 -6.23
C CYS A 200 -15.82 5.73 -5.03
N ASN A 201 -16.15 6.99 -4.69
CA ASN A 201 -15.53 7.76 -3.59
C ASN A 201 -15.87 7.21 -2.19
N ILE A 202 -15.76 5.91 -1.99
CA ILE A 202 -16.21 5.18 -0.81
C ILE A 202 -14.98 4.58 -0.14
N THR A 203 -14.76 5.01 1.09
CA THR A 203 -13.72 4.47 1.97
C THR A 203 -14.38 3.69 3.07
N SER A 204 -13.93 2.46 3.20
CA SER A 204 -14.38 1.52 4.21
C SER A 204 -13.29 1.35 5.25
N HIS A 205 -13.68 1.17 6.50
CA HIS A 205 -12.75 0.92 7.59
C HIS A 205 -13.08 -0.40 8.25
N PHE A 206 -12.04 -1.19 8.53
CA PHE A 206 -12.18 -2.47 9.20
C PHE A 206 -11.14 -2.61 10.28
N ASP A 207 -11.56 -3.13 11.42
CA ASP A 207 -10.65 -3.56 12.47
C ASP A 207 -10.10 -4.95 12.14
N MET A 208 -8.78 -5.02 12.08
CA MET A 208 -7.96 -6.18 11.79
C MET A 208 -6.79 -6.20 12.78
N PRO A 209 -7.01 -6.68 14.02
CA PRO A 209 -5.95 -6.74 15.02
C PRO A 209 -4.76 -7.62 14.57
N GLU A 210 -4.98 -8.53 13.61
CA GLU A 210 -3.96 -9.39 13.00
C GLU A 210 -2.87 -8.59 12.23
N LEU A 211 -3.17 -7.33 11.86
CA LEU A 211 -2.23 -6.44 11.17
C LEU A 211 -1.37 -5.63 12.14
N LEU A 212 -1.69 -5.63 13.44
CA LEU A 212 -0.96 -4.85 14.43
C LEU A 212 0.48 -5.35 14.53
N TYR A 213 1.45 -4.44 14.39
CA TYR A 213 2.89 -4.71 14.32
C TYR A 213 3.35 -5.58 13.14
N ALA A 214 2.45 -5.96 12.24
CA ALA A 214 2.78 -6.70 11.03
C ALA A 214 2.92 -5.75 9.83
N ARG A 215 3.78 -6.10 8.87
CA ARG A 215 3.98 -5.31 7.64
C ARG A 215 3.53 -6.12 6.43
N ILE A 216 2.83 -5.46 5.52
CA ILE A 216 2.52 -6.03 4.21
C ILE A 216 3.82 -6.17 3.43
N CYS A 217 4.10 -7.36 2.92
CA CYS A 217 5.26 -7.63 2.07
C CYS A 217 4.86 -7.86 0.61
N SER A 218 3.74 -8.55 0.38
CA SER A 218 3.13 -8.66 -0.96
C SER A 218 1.63 -8.94 -0.87
N SER A 219 0.92 -8.67 -1.97
CA SER A 219 -0.48 -9.01 -2.18
C SER A 219 -0.64 -9.72 -3.51
N LYS A 220 -1.35 -10.86 -3.50
CA LYS A 220 -1.72 -11.61 -4.69
C LYS A 220 -2.92 -12.53 -4.39
N ASP A 221 -3.82 -12.68 -5.36
CA ASP A 221 -4.96 -13.62 -5.32
C ASP A 221 -5.86 -13.50 -4.06
N GLY A 222 -6.02 -12.29 -3.53
CA GLY A 222 -6.81 -12.02 -2.33
C GLY A 222 -6.11 -12.33 -1.01
N TRP A 223 -4.84 -12.74 -1.05
CA TRP A 223 -4.00 -13.02 0.10
C TRP A 223 -2.89 -11.96 0.24
N LEU A 224 -2.60 -11.62 1.49
CA LEU A 224 -1.44 -10.85 1.89
C LEU A 224 -0.36 -11.81 2.38
N LEU A 225 0.89 -11.58 1.98
CA LEU A 225 2.06 -12.08 2.69
C LEU A 225 2.55 -10.99 3.63
N MET A 226 2.64 -11.33 4.91
CA MET A 226 2.94 -10.42 6.00
C MET A 226 4.25 -10.82 6.69
N SER A 227 4.97 -9.84 7.22
CA SER A 227 6.07 -10.05 8.17
C SER A 227 5.69 -9.58 9.56
N ALA A 228 5.92 -10.40 10.58
CA ALA A 228 5.85 -10.03 11.98
C ALA A 228 7.28 -10.04 12.57
N GLY A 229 7.80 -8.86 12.87
CA GLY A 229 9.20 -8.70 13.29
C GLY A 229 10.19 -9.05 12.17
N ASP A 230 11.32 -9.63 12.56
CA ASP A 230 12.50 -9.81 11.72
C ASP A 230 12.76 -11.28 11.30
N TYR A 231 11.90 -12.21 11.74
CA TYR A 231 12.07 -13.66 11.56
C TYR A 231 10.81 -14.38 11.06
N SER A 232 9.63 -13.87 11.40
CA SER A 232 8.35 -14.56 11.15
C SER A 232 7.60 -13.97 9.97
N MET A 233 7.04 -14.86 9.15
CA MET A 233 6.18 -14.51 8.02
C MET A 233 4.91 -15.35 8.06
N PHE A 234 3.81 -14.80 7.56
CA PHE A 234 2.54 -15.53 7.47
C PHE A 234 1.68 -14.98 6.34
N PHE A 235 0.79 -15.81 5.84
CA PHE A 235 -0.27 -15.39 4.95
C PHE A 235 -1.50 -14.96 5.73
N PHE A 236 -2.16 -13.92 5.25
CA PHE A 236 -3.42 -13.44 5.80
C PHE A 236 -4.41 -13.10 4.69
N ASN A 237 -5.62 -13.63 4.80
CA ASN A 237 -6.72 -13.24 3.92
C ASN A 237 -7.63 -12.25 4.66
N PRO A 238 -7.65 -10.95 4.29
CA PRO A 238 -8.45 -9.96 5.01
C PRO A 238 -9.97 -10.17 4.86
N PHE A 239 -10.40 -10.94 3.86
CA PHE A 239 -11.81 -11.20 3.57
C PHE A 239 -12.36 -12.44 4.29
N THR A 240 -11.54 -13.48 4.44
CA THR A 240 -11.91 -14.71 5.16
C THR A 240 -11.41 -14.74 6.60
N LYS A 241 -10.45 -13.86 6.95
CA LYS A 241 -9.71 -13.84 8.22
C LYS A 241 -8.87 -15.09 8.47
N GLU A 242 -8.61 -15.87 7.43
CA GLU A 242 -7.73 -17.03 7.51
C GLU A 242 -6.27 -16.59 7.59
N ILE A 243 -5.52 -17.31 8.42
CA ILE A 243 -4.07 -17.16 8.59
C ILE A 243 -3.43 -18.50 8.25
N VAL A 244 -2.34 -18.46 7.48
CA VAL A 244 -1.48 -19.62 7.24
C VAL A 244 -0.07 -19.23 7.64
N GLU A 245 0.46 -19.88 8.67
CA GLU A 245 1.80 -19.60 9.17
C GLU A 245 2.86 -20.23 8.26
N LEU A 246 4.02 -19.57 8.16
CA LEU A 246 5.22 -20.13 7.54
C LEU A 246 6.23 -20.46 8.64
N PRO A 247 7.15 -21.40 8.42
CA PRO A 247 8.24 -21.63 9.36
C PRO A 247 9.07 -20.35 9.54
N ASP A 248 9.59 -20.14 10.74
CA ASP A 248 10.46 -19.00 11.02
C ASP A 248 11.79 -19.10 10.27
N LEU A 249 12.34 -17.96 9.88
CA LEU A 249 13.70 -17.89 9.35
C LEU A 249 14.72 -18.03 10.49
N THR A 250 15.82 -18.72 10.22
CA THR A 250 16.91 -18.91 11.19
C THR A 250 17.77 -17.66 11.39
N GLU A 251 17.71 -16.72 10.45
CA GLU A 251 18.47 -15.47 10.47
C GLU A 251 17.56 -14.28 10.19
N ILE A 252 17.98 -13.08 10.63
CA ILE A 252 17.25 -11.82 10.37
C ILE A 252 17.15 -11.62 8.87
N PHE A 253 15.93 -11.58 8.34
CA PHE A 253 15.74 -11.33 6.92
C PHE A 253 15.69 -9.84 6.61
N SER A 254 16.32 -9.46 5.50
CA SER A 254 16.19 -8.12 4.91
C SER A 254 15.88 -8.26 3.43
N PHE A 255 14.75 -8.91 3.15
CA PHE A 255 14.31 -9.15 1.77
C PHE A 255 14.20 -7.83 1.01
N SER A 256 14.83 -7.79 -0.15
CA SER A 256 14.62 -6.72 -1.12
C SER A 256 13.28 -6.91 -1.82
N GLY A 257 12.87 -8.14 -2.06
CA GLY A 257 11.54 -8.48 -2.55
C GLY A 257 11.12 -9.86 -2.07
N VAL A 258 9.82 -10.04 -1.86
CA VAL A 258 9.22 -11.32 -1.45
C VAL A 258 7.84 -11.45 -2.10
N SER A 259 7.48 -12.66 -2.51
CA SER A 259 6.16 -12.99 -3.08
C SER A 259 5.92 -14.49 -3.05
N PHE A 260 4.87 -14.96 -3.73
CA PHE A 260 4.48 -16.36 -3.73
C PHE A 260 3.89 -16.80 -5.08
N SER A 261 3.97 -18.11 -5.36
CA SER A 261 3.61 -18.69 -6.65
C SER A 261 2.11 -18.76 -6.89
N SER A 262 1.34 -19.15 -5.87
CA SER A 262 -0.12 -19.36 -5.91
C SER A 262 -0.73 -19.15 -4.51
N PRO A 263 -2.06 -19.05 -4.35
CA PRO A 263 -2.67 -18.88 -3.04
C PRO A 263 -2.18 -19.94 -2.03
N PRO A 264 -2.04 -19.60 -0.73
CA PRO A 264 -1.59 -20.53 0.30
C PRO A 264 -2.59 -21.66 0.62
N THR A 265 -3.70 -21.73 -0.12
CA THR A 265 -4.64 -22.85 -0.13
C THR A 265 -4.31 -23.91 -1.18
N SER A 266 -3.35 -23.62 -2.06
CA SER A 266 -2.81 -24.55 -3.06
C SER A 266 -1.63 -25.34 -2.48
N PRO A 267 -1.58 -26.67 -2.63
CA PRO A 267 -0.47 -27.48 -2.12
C PRO A 267 0.88 -27.14 -2.80
N ASP A 268 0.84 -26.68 -4.05
CA ASP A 268 2.04 -26.30 -4.81
C ASP A 268 2.48 -24.84 -4.57
N CYS A 269 1.96 -24.20 -3.51
CA CYS A 269 2.35 -22.84 -3.16
C CYS A 269 3.81 -22.82 -2.69
N VAL A 270 4.58 -21.94 -3.32
CA VAL A 270 5.98 -21.65 -2.98
C VAL A 270 6.06 -20.18 -2.60
N THR A 271 6.55 -19.91 -1.39
CA THR A 271 6.91 -18.55 -0.99
C THR A 271 8.37 -18.32 -1.37
N PHE A 272 8.68 -17.14 -1.91
CA PHE A 272 9.99 -16.79 -2.43
C PHE A 272 10.44 -15.43 -1.91
N GLY A 273 11.68 -15.36 -1.43
CA GLY A 273 12.34 -14.14 -0.98
C GLY A 273 13.72 -13.97 -1.63
N ILE A 274 14.10 -12.73 -1.91
CA ILE A 274 15.42 -12.40 -2.45
C ILE A 274 16.03 -11.22 -1.72
N CYS A 275 17.32 -11.30 -1.38
CA CYS A 275 18.08 -10.17 -0.85
C CYS A 275 19.47 -10.04 -1.47
N PHE A 276 20.04 -8.84 -1.35
CA PHE A 276 21.36 -8.53 -1.88
C PHE A 276 22.45 -8.94 -0.89
N ARG A 277 23.37 -9.81 -1.30
CA ARG A 277 24.50 -10.25 -0.46
C ARG A 277 25.78 -9.44 -0.69
N GLY A 278 25.99 -8.93 -1.91
CA GLY A 278 27.26 -8.31 -2.33
C GLY A 278 27.93 -9.05 -3.49
N PHE A 279 28.95 -8.46 -4.10
CA PHE A 279 29.84 -9.12 -5.08
C PHE A 279 29.14 -9.92 -6.23
N ASN A 280 28.07 -9.36 -6.80
CA ASN A 280 27.26 -9.98 -7.87
C ASN A 280 26.49 -11.25 -7.45
N ALA A 281 26.31 -11.48 -6.15
CA ALA A 281 25.48 -12.55 -5.64
C ALA A 281 24.21 -12.03 -4.95
N VAL A 282 23.20 -12.89 -4.95
CA VAL A 282 21.95 -12.73 -4.20
C VAL A 282 21.72 -13.96 -3.34
N ASP A 283 21.12 -13.77 -2.18
CA ASP A 283 20.56 -14.87 -1.43
C ASP A 283 19.11 -15.05 -1.85
N ILE A 284 18.76 -16.30 -2.15
CA ILE A 284 17.43 -16.71 -2.58
C ILE A 284 16.91 -17.65 -1.52
N TYR A 285 15.70 -17.35 -1.05
CA TYR A 285 14.99 -18.12 -0.05
C TYR A 285 13.69 -18.60 -0.66
N PHE A 286 13.35 -19.85 -0.42
CA PHE A 286 12.04 -20.36 -0.78
C PHE A 286 11.58 -21.47 0.17
N VAL A 287 10.27 -21.65 0.26
CA VAL A 287 9.64 -22.65 1.13
C VAL A 287 8.32 -23.09 0.52
N HIS A 288 8.08 -24.40 0.50
CA HIS A 288 6.75 -24.96 0.23
C HIS A 288 5.92 -24.94 1.52
N LEU A 289 4.59 -24.88 1.42
CA LEU A 289 3.72 -24.85 2.61
C LEU A 289 3.89 -26.07 3.53
N GLU A 290 4.26 -27.22 2.97
CA GLU A 290 4.46 -28.46 3.72
C GLU A 290 5.89 -28.61 4.28
N ASP A 291 6.80 -27.68 3.95
CA ASP A 291 8.18 -27.72 4.43
C ASP A 291 8.28 -27.13 5.85
N ASP A 292 9.09 -27.77 6.71
CA ASP A 292 9.33 -27.32 8.08
C ASP A 292 10.38 -26.18 8.17
N ALA A 293 11.06 -25.85 7.07
CA ALA A 293 12.13 -24.85 7.07
C ALA A 293 12.33 -24.20 5.69
N TRP A 294 12.79 -22.95 5.71
CA TRP A 294 13.19 -22.25 4.48
C TRP A 294 14.46 -22.85 3.89
N THR A 295 14.45 -23.06 2.59
CA THR A 295 15.66 -23.36 1.82
C THR A 295 16.34 -22.07 1.43
N ASN A 296 17.64 -21.95 1.71
CA ASN A 296 18.48 -20.85 1.26
C ASN A 296 19.51 -21.34 0.23
N ILE A 297 19.61 -20.63 -0.90
CA ILE A 297 20.64 -20.87 -1.90
C ILE A 297 21.31 -19.55 -2.31
N LEU A 298 22.54 -19.67 -2.80
CA LEU A 298 23.30 -18.55 -3.35
C LEU A 298 23.08 -18.48 -4.87
N GLY A 299 22.45 -17.40 -5.34
CA GLY A 299 22.35 -17.07 -6.76
C GLY A 299 23.56 -16.27 -7.21
N VAL A 300 24.44 -16.88 -8.02
CA VAL A 300 25.62 -16.22 -8.58
C VAL A 300 25.41 -15.95 -10.07
N SER A 301 25.79 -14.77 -10.54
CA SER A 301 25.80 -14.44 -11.97
C SER A 301 27.03 -13.63 -12.33
N GLU A 302 27.49 -13.75 -13.57
CA GLU A 302 28.52 -12.87 -14.13
C GLU A 302 28.06 -11.41 -14.14
N ALA A 303 26.77 -11.18 -14.40
CA ALA A 303 26.19 -9.85 -14.42
C ALA A 303 25.86 -9.38 -13.00
N ARG A 304 26.30 -8.17 -12.66
CA ARG A 304 25.91 -7.54 -11.38
C ARG A 304 24.39 -7.34 -11.34
N PHE A 305 23.76 -8.02 -10.39
CA PHE A 305 22.35 -7.86 -10.08
C PHE A 305 22.18 -7.28 -8.67
N ILE A 306 21.36 -6.22 -8.56
CA ILE A 306 20.93 -5.66 -7.27
C ILE A 306 19.40 -5.68 -7.34
N PRO A 307 18.72 -6.51 -6.54
CA PRO A 307 17.26 -6.55 -6.54
C PRO A 307 16.67 -5.16 -6.25
N SER A 308 15.59 -4.84 -6.96
CA SER A 308 14.74 -3.70 -6.68
C SER A 308 13.86 -3.99 -5.46
N LYS A 309 13.34 -2.94 -4.82
CA LYS A 309 12.35 -3.06 -3.73
C LYS A 309 10.94 -3.24 -4.28
N VAL A 310 10.75 -4.24 -5.12
CA VAL A 310 9.51 -4.55 -5.86
C VAL A 310 9.19 -6.03 -5.66
N THR A 311 7.91 -6.36 -5.57
CA THR A 311 7.45 -7.75 -5.45
C THR A 311 7.90 -8.57 -6.67
N PRO A 312 8.63 -9.69 -6.46
CA PRO A 312 8.90 -10.64 -7.53
C PRO A 312 7.60 -11.21 -8.10
N VAL A 313 7.62 -11.62 -9.36
CA VAL A 313 6.44 -12.13 -10.05
C VAL A 313 6.66 -13.58 -10.46
N PHE A 314 5.74 -14.47 -10.09
CA PHE A 314 5.76 -15.85 -10.53
C PHE A 314 5.04 -15.99 -11.87
N CYS A 315 5.70 -16.57 -12.87
CA CYS A 315 5.13 -16.82 -14.19
C CYS A 315 5.77 -18.06 -14.79
N ASN A 316 4.95 -18.93 -15.40
CA ASN A 316 5.43 -20.11 -16.14
C ASN A 316 6.50 -20.94 -15.40
N GLY A 317 6.35 -21.15 -14.09
CA GLY A 317 7.27 -21.97 -13.28
C GLY A 317 8.52 -21.25 -12.74
N ALA A 318 8.67 -19.94 -12.95
CA ALA A 318 9.83 -19.19 -12.49
C ALA A 318 9.43 -17.91 -11.75
N PHE A 319 10.28 -17.48 -10.81
CA PHE A 319 10.19 -16.16 -10.18
C PHE A 319 11.05 -15.14 -10.92
N TYR A 320 10.42 -14.07 -11.37
CA TYR A 320 11.05 -12.94 -12.04
C TYR A 320 11.27 -11.81 -11.05
N CYS A 321 12.51 -11.33 -10.96
CA CYS A 321 12.96 -10.30 -10.03
C CYS A 321 13.47 -9.10 -10.82
N LEU A 322 12.88 -7.93 -10.61
CA LEU A 322 13.38 -6.71 -11.25
C LEU A 322 14.60 -6.17 -10.47
N GLY A 323 15.69 -5.86 -11.18
CA GLY A 323 16.87 -5.23 -10.60
C GLY A 323 16.87 -3.70 -10.73
N GLN A 324 17.65 -3.00 -9.89
CA GLN A 324 17.75 -1.53 -9.90
C GLN A 324 18.22 -0.94 -11.25
N LYS A 325 18.90 -1.73 -12.09
CA LYS A 325 19.35 -1.35 -13.44
C LYS A 325 18.46 -1.92 -14.56
N ARG A 326 17.23 -2.34 -14.24
CA ARG A 326 16.26 -3.01 -15.14
C ARG A 326 16.66 -4.38 -15.66
N HIS A 327 17.79 -4.91 -15.19
CA HIS A 327 18.10 -6.32 -15.37
C HIS A 327 16.99 -7.15 -14.76
N LEU A 328 16.72 -8.31 -15.35
CA LEU A 328 15.69 -9.22 -14.88
C LEU A 328 16.37 -10.49 -14.37
N GLY A 329 16.31 -10.72 -13.06
CA GLY A 329 16.74 -11.96 -12.45
C GLY A 329 15.64 -12.99 -12.58
N ILE A 330 15.99 -14.23 -12.90
CA ILE A 330 15.04 -15.33 -13.09
C ILE A 330 15.52 -16.47 -12.21
N PHE A 331 14.67 -16.88 -11.30
CA PHE A 331 14.84 -18.07 -10.50
C PHE A 331 13.88 -19.14 -11.01
N ASP A 332 14.41 -20.14 -11.70
CA ASP A 332 13.63 -21.22 -12.29
C ASP A 332 13.45 -22.37 -11.29
N LEU A 333 12.20 -22.72 -10.99
CA LEU A 333 11.85 -23.85 -10.15
C LEU A 333 11.65 -25.15 -10.94
N LYS A 334 11.70 -25.09 -12.28
CA LYS A 334 11.53 -26.27 -13.13
C LYS A 334 12.68 -27.26 -12.95
N ASP A 335 12.33 -28.52 -13.10
CA ASP A 335 13.26 -29.66 -13.14
C ASP A 335 14.10 -29.87 -11.86
N GLY A 336 13.79 -29.17 -10.76
CA GLY A 336 14.47 -29.29 -9.47
C GLY A 336 15.93 -28.81 -9.45
N LEU A 337 16.41 -28.21 -10.55
CA LEU A 337 17.78 -27.71 -10.66
C LEU A 337 17.95 -26.33 -10.01
N ASN A 338 16.86 -25.63 -9.68
CA ASN A 338 16.83 -24.36 -8.95
C ASN A 338 17.84 -23.34 -9.50
N GLY A 339 17.70 -23.00 -10.78
CA GLY A 339 18.66 -22.19 -11.52
C GLY A 339 18.44 -20.68 -11.36
N TRP A 340 19.51 -19.93 -11.09
CA TRP A 340 19.51 -18.46 -11.10
C TRP A 340 20.17 -17.92 -12.38
N THR A 341 19.46 -17.07 -13.11
CA THR A 341 19.98 -16.38 -14.30
C THR A 341 19.64 -14.89 -14.27
N VAL A 342 20.44 -14.08 -14.97
CA VAL A 342 20.23 -12.63 -15.05
C VAL A 342 20.22 -12.19 -16.50
N LEU A 343 19.05 -11.74 -16.98
CA LEU A 343 18.90 -11.14 -18.29
C LEU A 343 19.33 -9.67 -18.23
N CYS A 344 20.38 -9.36 -18.98
CA CYS A 344 20.91 -8.01 -19.11
C CYS A 344 20.18 -7.25 -20.21
N THR A 345 19.17 -6.48 -19.83
CA THR A 345 18.41 -5.72 -20.81
C THR A 345 19.13 -4.41 -21.18
N PRO A 346 19.20 -4.03 -22.47
CA PRO A 346 19.87 -2.80 -22.90
C PRO A 346 19.20 -1.57 -22.27
N ARG A 347 20.01 -0.53 -21.99
CA ARG A 347 19.56 0.71 -21.34
C ARG A 347 18.91 1.65 -22.37
N PRO A 348 17.65 2.05 -22.17
CA PRO A 348 17.22 3.40 -22.56
C PRO A 348 16.94 4.31 -21.34
N CYS A 349 17.52 5.51 -21.42
CA CYS A 349 17.32 6.80 -20.72
C CYS A 349 16.81 6.91 -19.26
N SER A 350 17.62 7.66 -18.48
CA SER A 350 17.29 8.58 -17.37
C SER A 350 16.68 8.02 -16.06
N CYS A 351 16.73 8.85 -15.01
CA CYS A 351 16.48 8.56 -13.60
C CYS A 351 15.09 7.95 -13.31
N ILE A 352 15.00 6.63 -13.37
CA ILE A 352 13.86 5.86 -12.89
C ILE A 352 13.73 6.06 -11.38
N HIS A 353 12.53 6.43 -10.95
CA HIS A 353 12.23 6.64 -9.55
C HIS A 353 11.41 5.48 -8.99
N ARG A 354 10.44 4.96 -9.75
CA ARG A 354 9.62 3.81 -9.37
C ARG A 354 9.54 2.81 -10.51
N SER A 355 9.39 1.56 -10.14
CA SER A 355 9.27 0.44 -11.06
C SER A 355 8.33 -0.60 -10.47
N TYR A 356 7.59 -1.28 -11.32
CA TYR A 356 6.67 -2.34 -10.95
C TYR A 356 6.83 -3.49 -11.94
N LEU A 357 6.72 -4.72 -11.46
CA LEU A 357 6.76 -5.93 -12.29
C LEU A 357 5.40 -6.62 -12.16
N LEU A 358 4.86 -7.11 -13.27
CA LEU A 358 3.53 -7.72 -13.35
C LEU A 358 3.56 -8.93 -14.30
N GLU A 359 2.63 -9.85 -14.10
CA GLU A 359 2.30 -10.91 -15.05
C GLU A 359 0.87 -10.73 -15.56
N TYR A 360 0.66 -11.04 -16.83
CA TYR A 360 -0.66 -11.12 -17.45
C TYR A 360 -0.65 -12.15 -18.58
N ASN A 361 -1.47 -13.18 -18.47
CA ASN A 361 -1.61 -14.25 -19.46
C ASN A 361 -0.27 -14.90 -19.88
N GLY A 362 0.62 -15.14 -18.92
CA GLY A 362 1.94 -15.75 -19.15
C GLY A 362 3.00 -14.77 -19.66
N GLU A 363 2.67 -13.49 -19.78
CA GLU A 363 3.58 -12.45 -20.24
C GLU A 363 4.05 -11.56 -19.09
N ILE A 364 5.33 -11.20 -19.10
CA ILE A 364 5.91 -10.30 -18.10
C ILE A 364 5.85 -8.86 -18.61
N LEU A 365 5.25 -8.00 -17.80
CA LEU A 365 5.15 -6.55 -18.01
C LEU A 365 5.92 -5.82 -16.92
N SER A 366 6.44 -4.63 -17.24
CA SER A 366 7.00 -3.74 -16.25
C SER A 366 6.58 -2.30 -16.50
N VAL A 367 6.15 -1.63 -15.44
CA VAL A 367 5.80 -0.20 -15.44
C VAL A 367 6.94 0.56 -14.81
N PHE A 368 7.47 1.56 -15.52
CA PHE A 368 8.50 2.46 -15.02
C PHE A 368 7.95 3.87 -14.93
N VAL A 369 8.14 4.49 -13.78
CA VAL A 369 7.76 5.87 -13.53
C VAL A 369 9.03 6.68 -13.33
N SER A 370 9.25 7.66 -14.20
CA SER A 370 10.38 8.57 -14.07
C SER A 370 10.25 9.38 -12.78
N HIS A 371 11.34 10.03 -12.39
CA HIS A 371 11.29 11.02 -11.32
C HIS A 371 10.14 12.03 -11.54
N LYS A 372 9.37 12.30 -10.46
CA LYS A 372 8.15 13.13 -10.43
C LYS A 372 6.99 12.65 -11.28
N GLY A 373 7.04 11.44 -11.83
CA GLY A 373 5.98 10.93 -12.70
C GLY A 373 5.89 11.60 -14.07
N LYS A 374 6.90 12.37 -14.50
CA LYS A 374 6.89 13.05 -15.81
C LYS A 374 6.66 12.11 -16.99
N TYR A 375 7.18 10.89 -16.89
CA TYR A 375 7.03 9.86 -17.88
C TYR A 375 6.65 8.55 -17.20
N VAL A 376 5.67 7.87 -17.79
CA VAL A 376 5.29 6.51 -17.44
C VAL A 376 5.50 5.65 -18.68
N HIS A 377 6.31 4.61 -18.55
CA HIS A 377 6.58 3.66 -19.62
C HIS A 377 6.08 2.28 -19.21
N VAL A 378 5.34 1.62 -20.09
CA VAL A 378 5.03 0.20 -19.95
C VAL A 378 5.87 -0.58 -20.93
N LEU A 379 6.54 -1.60 -20.45
CA LEU A 379 7.39 -2.48 -21.25
C LEU A 379 6.91 -3.92 -21.10
N LYS A 380 7.05 -4.68 -22.18
CA LYS A 380 6.78 -6.11 -22.24
C LYS A 380 8.09 -6.84 -22.51
N LEU A 381 8.30 -7.96 -21.82
CA LEU A 381 9.45 -8.81 -22.07
C LEU A 381 9.28 -9.53 -23.41
N ASP A 382 10.25 -9.37 -24.29
CA ASP A 382 10.40 -10.17 -25.51
C ASP A 382 11.32 -11.35 -25.20
N TYR A 383 10.72 -12.53 -25.02
CA TYR A 383 11.45 -13.76 -24.72
C TYR A 383 12.38 -14.21 -25.86
N SER A 384 12.08 -13.85 -27.11
CA SER A 384 12.89 -14.29 -28.27
C SER A 384 14.20 -13.52 -28.36
N ASN A 385 14.17 -12.24 -27.99
CA ASN A 385 15.32 -11.35 -28.05
C ASN A 385 15.93 -11.04 -26.68
N GLU A 386 15.34 -11.56 -25.59
CA GLU A 386 15.73 -11.29 -24.20
C GLU A 386 15.80 -9.77 -23.86
N THR A 387 14.89 -8.99 -24.43
CA THR A 387 14.87 -7.53 -24.26
C THR A 387 13.49 -6.98 -23.88
N TRP A 388 13.45 -5.73 -23.43
CA TRP A 388 12.20 -5.01 -23.17
C TRP A 388 11.70 -4.33 -24.44
N LYS A 389 10.44 -4.57 -24.81
CA LYS A 389 9.71 -3.86 -25.86
C LYS A 389 8.75 -2.86 -25.25
N THR A 390 8.82 -1.59 -25.66
CA THR A 390 7.89 -0.55 -25.20
C THR A 390 6.49 -0.77 -25.75
N LEU A 391 5.49 -0.67 -24.88
CA LEU A 391 4.08 -0.62 -25.23
C LEU A 391 3.59 0.82 -25.23
N SER A 392 2.92 1.23 -26.32
CA SER A 392 2.24 2.53 -26.42
C SER A 392 0.75 2.45 -26.05
N ASN A 393 0.22 1.25 -25.87
CA ASN A 393 -1.20 0.98 -25.66
C ASN A 393 -1.34 -0.33 -24.88
N LEU A 394 -2.24 -0.36 -23.90
CA LEU A 394 -2.62 -1.55 -23.13
C LEU A 394 -3.92 -2.22 -23.64
N GLU A 395 -4.52 -1.68 -24.69
CA GLU A 395 -5.78 -2.13 -25.26
C GLU A 395 -6.89 -2.17 -24.21
N ASP A 396 -7.51 -3.33 -23.99
CA ASP A 396 -8.55 -3.54 -23.00
C ASP A 396 -8.03 -3.87 -21.60
N ILE A 397 -6.74 -3.73 -21.35
CA ILE A 397 -6.10 -4.05 -20.07
C ILE A 397 -6.05 -2.79 -19.17
N MET A 398 -6.24 -3.01 -17.87
CA MET A 398 -5.98 -2.05 -16.80
C MET A 398 -4.94 -2.62 -15.84
N LEU A 399 -4.05 -1.75 -15.36
CA LEU A 399 -2.99 -2.10 -14.41
C LEU A 399 -3.22 -1.40 -13.07
N PHE A 400 -3.00 -2.10 -11.98
CA PHE A 400 -3.02 -1.55 -10.61
C PHE A 400 -1.67 -1.80 -9.96
N VAL A 401 -0.98 -0.74 -9.58
CA VAL A 401 0.38 -0.83 -9.05
C VAL A 401 0.51 -0.08 -7.73
N SER A 402 1.23 -0.70 -6.80
CA SER A 402 1.66 -0.13 -5.53
C SER A 402 3.00 -0.76 -5.15
N ARG A 403 3.56 -0.38 -3.99
CA ARG A 403 4.82 -0.95 -3.52
C ARG A 403 4.77 -2.47 -3.31
N PHE A 404 3.64 -2.96 -2.82
CA PHE A 404 3.48 -4.36 -2.37
C PHE A 404 2.51 -5.15 -3.25
N SER A 405 2.04 -4.59 -4.36
CA SER A 405 1.09 -5.28 -5.23
C SER A 405 1.19 -4.77 -6.66
N SER A 406 1.07 -5.70 -7.60
CA SER A 406 1.01 -5.43 -9.02
C SER A 406 -0.03 -6.36 -9.64
N ILE A 407 -1.13 -5.80 -10.12
CA ILE A 407 -2.26 -6.57 -10.66
C ILE A 407 -2.55 -6.07 -12.07
N ALA A 408 -2.65 -6.98 -13.02
CA ALA A 408 -3.08 -6.72 -14.40
C ALA A 408 -4.39 -7.46 -14.66
N LEU A 409 -5.39 -6.75 -15.19
CA LEU A 409 -6.72 -7.30 -15.43
C LEU A 409 -7.30 -6.77 -16.73
N LYS A 410 -8.20 -7.54 -17.33
CA LYS A 410 -9.08 -7.04 -18.39
C LYS A 410 -10.04 -6.00 -17.79
N ALA A 411 -10.21 -4.88 -18.47
CA ALA A 411 -11.03 -3.78 -18.00
C ALA A 411 -12.52 -4.16 -18.01
N VAL A 412 -13.19 -3.88 -16.90
CA VAL A 412 -14.63 -4.13 -16.71
C VAL A 412 -15.52 -3.10 -17.41
N ALA A 413 -14.94 -1.97 -17.81
CA ALA A 413 -15.64 -0.87 -18.48
C ALA A 413 -14.68 -0.15 -19.41
N GLU A 414 -15.18 0.36 -20.54
CA GLU A 414 -14.39 1.09 -21.54
C GLU A 414 -13.61 2.25 -20.92
N ARG A 415 -14.21 2.96 -19.96
CA ARG A 415 -13.56 4.07 -19.24
C ARG A 415 -12.33 3.66 -18.42
N MET A 416 -12.12 2.38 -18.15
CA MET A 416 -10.99 1.86 -17.36
C MET A 416 -9.87 1.31 -18.23
N GLN A 417 -10.13 1.11 -19.52
CA GLN A 417 -9.15 0.61 -20.47
C GLN A 417 -7.96 1.56 -20.56
N ASN A 418 -6.78 0.99 -20.80
CA ASN A 418 -5.57 1.76 -21.09
C ASN A 418 -5.10 2.69 -19.96
N LYS A 419 -5.39 2.29 -18.72
CA LYS A 419 -5.09 3.05 -17.51
C LYS A 419 -4.26 2.24 -16.53
N ILE A 420 -3.40 2.98 -15.83
CA ILE A 420 -2.53 2.47 -14.78
C ILE A 420 -2.90 3.22 -13.51
N TYR A 421 -3.47 2.50 -12.54
CA TYR A 421 -3.91 3.04 -11.25
C TYR A 421 -2.78 2.91 -10.23
N PHE A 422 -2.51 4.01 -9.51
CA PHE A 422 -1.44 4.10 -8.53
C PHE A 422 -2.00 4.38 -7.13
N SER A 423 -1.21 4.13 -6.10
CA SER A 423 -1.49 4.55 -4.71
C SER A 423 -1.20 6.03 -4.46
N VAL A 424 -1.44 6.88 -5.45
CA VAL A 424 -1.21 8.34 -5.40
C VAL A 424 -2.55 9.05 -5.43
N SER A 425 -2.74 10.05 -4.57
CA SER A 425 -3.97 10.84 -4.43
C SER A 425 -3.72 12.33 -4.56
N PHE A 426 -4.76 13.09 -4.87
CA PHE A 426 -4.73 14.54 -5.02
C PHE A 426 -5.85 15.22 -4.24
N ASN A 427 -5.55 16.32 -3.55
CA ASN A 427 -6.44 17.10 -2.66
C ASN A 427 -7.04 16.36 -1.45
N CYS A 428 -7.56 15.16 -1.63
CA CYS A 428 -8.16 14.35 -0.56
C CYS A 428 -7.74 12.87 -0.67
N GLU A 429 -7.82 12.16 0.46
CA GLU A 429 -7.38 10.77 0.60
C GLU A 429 -8.10 9.79 -0.33
N ASN A 430 -9.23 10.19 -0.93
CA ASN A 430 -10.05 9.30 -1.75
C ASN A 430 -9.98 9.59 -3.24
N ASN A 431 -9.22 10.60 -3.65
CA ASN A 431 -9.14 11.01 -5.04
C ASN A 431 -7.84 10.54 -5.68
N TYR A 432 -7.82 9.26 -6.04
CA TYR A 432 -6.63 8.62 -6.59
C TYR A 432 -6.39 8.96 -8.05
N LEU A 433 -5.12 8.95 -8.39
CA LEU A 433 -4.62 9.21 -9.71
C LEU A 433 -4.37 7.92 -10.46
N PHE A 434 -4.74 7.95 -11.72
CA PHE A 434 -4.32 6.98 -12.72
C PHE A 434 -3.59 7.71 -13.85
N TYR A 435 -2.70 7.00 -14.52
CA TYR A 435 -2.08 7.46 -15.75
C TYR A 435 -2.81 6.85 -16.93
N SER A 436 -3.31 7.69 -17.84
CA SER A 436 -3.84 7.24 -19.12
C SER A 436 -2.69 7.10 -20.10
N LEU A 437 -2.35 5.88 -20.50
CA LEU A 437 -1.24 5.64 -21.42
C LEU A 437 -1.55 6.17 -22.83
N GLN A 438 -2.83 6.13 -23.23
CA GLN A 438 -3.31 6.71 -24.49
C GLN A 438 -3.11 8.23 -24.55
N ILE A 439 -3.39 8.94 -23.45
CA ILE A 439 -3.31 10.40 -23.38
C ILE A 439 -1.89 10.85 -23.00
N GLY A 440 -1.14 10.01 -22.28
CA GLY A 440 0.17 10.34 -21.74
C GLY A 440 0.10 11.32 -20.57
N ARG A 441 -0.95 11.27 -19.75
CA ARG A 441 -1.22 12.23 -18.66
C ARG A 441 -1.77 11.55 -17.41
N TRP A 442 -1.50 12.17 -16.27
CA TRP A 442 -2.13 11.84 -14.99
C TRP A 442 -3.52 12.44 -14.91
N GLN A 443 -4.47 11.67 -14.39
CA GLN A 443 -5.86 12.05 -14.22
C GLN A 443 -6.38 11.52 -12.89
N SER A 444 -7.32 12.23 -12.29
CA SER A 444 -8.06 11.72 -11.13
C SER A 444 -9.38 11.05 -11.54
N SER A 445 -9.91 10.19 -10.66
CA SER A 445 -11.21 9.56 -10.87
C SER A 445 -12.38 10.54 -10.98
N PHE A 446 -12.28 11.74 -10.37
CA PHE A 446 -13.32 12.77 -10.40
C PHE A 446 -13.05 13.94 -11.35
N GLY A 447 -11.95 13.89 -12.11
CA GLY A 447 -11.63 14.87 -13.16
C GLY A 447 -11.12 16.23 -12.67
N ASP A 448 -10.89 16.39 -11.37
CA ASP A 448 -10.32 17.59 -10.74
C ASP A 448 -8.78 17.66 -10.82
N TYR A 449 -8.14 16.58 -11.28
CA TYR A 449 -6.71 16.56 -11.58
C TYR A 449 -6.46 16.17 -13.05
N PHE A 450 -5.62 16.96 -13.70
CA PHE A 450 -5.07 16.66 -15.03
C PHE A 450 -3.66 17.24 -15.12
N GLY A 451 -2.64 16.38 -15.17
CA GLY A 451 -1.24 16.80 -14.98
C GLY A 451 -0.22 16.05 -15.82
N GLU A 452 0.96 16.65 -15.98
CA GLU A 452 2.15 16.02 -16.59
C GLU A 452 3.04 15.32 -15.58
N ASP A 453 2.93 15.68 -14.32
CA ASP A 453 3.78 15.20 -13.24
C ASP A 453 2.94 14.93 -11.97
N LEU A 454 3.61 14.63 -10.87
CA LEU A 454 3.00 14.27 -9.59
C LEU A 454 3.28 15.32 -8.50
N TYR A 455 3.58 16.57 -8.85
CA TYR A 455 3.70 17.60 -7.82
C TYR A 455 2.36 17.88 -7.15
N ASN A 456 2.42 18.22 -5.86
CA ASN A 456 1.24 18.47 -5.01
C ASN A 456 0.30 17.25 -4.90
N THR A 457 0.84 16.05 -5.10
CA THR A 457 0.14 14.78 -4.88
C THR A 457 0.71 14.08 -3.65
N LYS A 458 -0.05 13.12 -3.12
CA LYS A 458 0.26 12.36 -1.91
C LYS A 458 0.26 10.86 -2.23
N GLU A 459 1.40 10.19 -2.04
CA GLU A 459 1.52 8.74 -2.24
C GLU A 459 1.42 7.98 -0.92
N LEU A 460 0.53 7.00 -0.85
CA LEU A 460 0.49 6.04 0.25
C LEU A 460 1.57 4.98 0.08
N LEU A 461 2.40 4.78 1.11
CA LEU A 461 3.52 3.84 1.04
C LEU A 461 3.17 2.45 1.55
N HIS A 462 2.29 2.36 2.54
CA HIS A 462 1.89 1.11 3.21
C HIS A 462 0.52 0.66 2.75
N CYS A 463 0.43 0.34 1.46
CA CYS A 463 -0.79 -0.11 0.81
C CYS A 463 -0.54 -1.19 -0.22
N ALA A 464 -1.58 -1.95 -0.51
CA ALA A 464 -1.60 -2.98 -1.52
C ALA A 464 -2.98 -3.01 -2.21
N TRP A 465 -2.98 -3.16 -3.52
CA TRP A 465 -4.17 -3.50 -4.28
C TRP A 465 -4.56 -4.94 -3.95
N MET A 466 -5.82 -5.13 -3.59
CA MET A 466 -6.41 -6.40 -3.21
C MET A 466 -7.55 -6.71 -4.16
N GLN A 467 -7.43 -7.81 -4.90
CA GLN A 467 -8.58 -8.37 -5.59
C GLN A 467 -9.22 -9.42 -4.69
N PRO A 468 -10.50 -9.29 -4.32
CA PRO A 468 -11.17 -10.32 -3.56
C PRO A 468 -11.34 -11.60 -4.39
N THR A 469 -10.93 -12.74 -3.85
CA THR A 469 -11.12 -14.05 -4.49
C THR A 469 -12.49 -14.64 -4.13
N ILE A 470 -13.40 -14.73 -5.11
CA ILE A 470 -14.65 -15.49 -4.98
C ILE A 470 -14.34 -16.97 -5.19
N SER A 471 -14.42 -17.81 -4.14
CA SER A 471 -14.36 -19.27 -4.34
C SER A 471 -15.77 -19.84 -4.55
N TRP A 472 -16.05 -20.30 -5.77
CA TRP A 472 -17.25 -21.09 -6.06
C TRP A 472 -16.99 -22.55 -5.68
N LYS A 473 -17.18 -22.91 -4.41
CA LYS A 473 -17.44 -24.33 -4.11
C LYS A 473 -18.87 -24.64 -4.56
N HIS A 474 -19.00 -25.22 -5.76
CA HIS A 474 -20.19 -25.95 -6.16
C HIS A 474 -20.29 -27.17 -5.24
N THR A 475 -21.03 -27.05 -4.14
CA THR A 475 -21.61 -28.24 -3.51
C THR A 475 -22.75 -28.69 -4.42
N SER A 476 -22.43 -29.58 -5.35
CA SER A 476 -23.43 -30.44 -5.98
C SER A 476 -24.04 -31.30 -4.88
N SER A 477 -25.27 -30.96 -4.50
CA SER A 477 -26.19 -31.83 -3.78
C SER A 477 -26.66 -32.97 -4.67
#